data_AF-A0A2K9LXW1-F1
#
_entry.id   AF-A0A2K9LXW1-F1
#
_cell.length_a   1.000
_cell.length_b   1.000
_cell.length_c   1.000
_cell.angle_alpha   90.00
_cell.angle_beta   90.00
_cell.angle_gamma   90.00
#
_symmetry.space_group_name_H-M   'P 1'
#
loop_
_entity.id
_entity.type
_entity.pdbx_description
1 polymer ?
#
loop_
_entity_poly.entity_id
_entity_poly.type
_entity_poly.pdbx_seq_one_letter_code
_entity_poly.pdbx_strand_id
1 'polypeptide(L)'
;MSEKVYQLNSDQIGVVNFAEPWFLAHFEVEGEVEPYQHFFPSLAEGIQKFPTVFEEKVINHWLAQGAAGQKKLRDLKDYLISTWMNPGIETMREAMFQTYGHPEFREKTGLELIETNNDFLAVVIGHICLRYNKSHFYFNGLHISGRTVDKMLAVNFWSKVKQEAMNDIGTTIFK
;
A
#
# COMPACT_ATOMS: atom_id res chain seq x y z
N MET A 1 -14.90 -25.97 14.12
CA MET A 1 -15.84 -25.48 13.09
C MET A 1 -15.37 -26.04 11.76
N SER A 2 -16.17 -26.85 11.08
CA SER A 2 -15.81 -27.38 9.75
C SER A 2 -15.69 -26.22 8.76
N GLU A 3 -14.66 -26.22 7.90
CA GLU A 3 -14.50 -25.25 6.82
C GLU A 3 -15.75 -25.26 5.94
N LYS A 4 -16.51 -24.16 5.95
CA LYS A 4 -17.61 -23.97 5.00
C LYS A 4 -17.00 -23.56 3.67
N VAL A 5 -16.91 -24.50 2.73
CA VAL A 5 -16.54 -24.21 1.35
C VAL A 5 -17.75 -23.58 0.66
N TYR A 6 -17.69 -22.27 0.41
CA TYR A 6 -18.71 -21.58 -0.38
C TYR A 6 -18.40 -21.74 -1.87
N GLN A 7 -19.19 -22.54 -2.59
CA GLN A 7 -19.17 -22.51 -4.05
C GLN A 7 -19.76 -21.17 -4.51
N LEU A 8 -18.94 -20.35 -5.19
CA LEU A 8 -19.34 -19.08 -5.77
C LEU A 8 -19.80 -19.30 -7.20
N ASN A 9 -21.01 -18.86 -7.53
CA ASN A 9 -21.52 -18.85 -8.89
C ASN A 9 -21.16 -17.51 -9.57
N SER A 10 -21.07 -17.49 -10.90
CA SER A 10 -20.61 -16.32 -11.66
C SER A 10 -21.48 -15.07 -11.50
N ASP A 11 -22.76 -15.24 -11.17
CA ASP A 11 -23.72 -14.18 -10.84
C ASP A 11 -23.47 -13.51 -9.47
N GLN A 12 -22.61 -14.11 -8.64
CA GLN A 12 -22.25 -13.61 -7.30
C GLN A 12 -20.98 -12.75 -7.32
N ILE A 13 -20.29 -12.71 -8.47
CA ILE A 13 -19.07 -11.95 -8.68
C ILE A 13 -19.41 -10.67 -9.44
N GLY A 14 -19.34 -9.54 -8.76
CA GLY A 14 -19.50 -8.21 -9.34
C GLY A 14 -18.17 -7.51 -9.55
N VAL A 15 -18.14 -6.53 -10.45
CA VAL A 15 -17.03 -5.58 -10.57
C VAL A 15 -17.47 -4.26 -9.94
N VAL A 16 -16.75 -3.81 -8.92
CA VAL A 16 -16.91 -2.47 -8.35
C VAL A 16 -15.91 -1.56 -9.03
N ASN A 17 -16.40 -0.55 -9.74
CA ASN A 17 -15.56 0.50 -10.31
C ASN A 17 -15.45 1.65 -9.32
N PHE A 18 -14.26 2.23 -9.19
CA PHE A 18 -14.01 3.39 -8.36
C PHE A 18 -14.23 4.68 -9.16
N ALA A 19 -14.62 5.76 -8.48
CA ALA A 19 -14.77 7.08 -9.12
C ALA A 19 -13.43 7.62 -9.66
N GLU A 20 -12.34 7.25 -9.00
CA GLU A 20 -10.96 7.51 -9.41
C GLU A 20 -10.07 6.31 -9.03
N PRO A 21 -8.90 6.12 -9.66
CA PRO A 21 -8.00 5.04 -9.30
C PRO A 21 -7.49 5.16 -7.86
N TRP A 22 -7.69 4.10 -7.08
CA TRP A 22 -7.18 3.97 -5.72
C TRP A 22 -5.73 3.51 -5.74
N PHE A 23 -4.93 3.98 -4.78
CA PHE A 23 -3.59 3.45 -4.56
C PHE A 23 -3.64 2.34 -3.52
N LEU A 24 -3.19 1.15 -3.90
CA LEU A 24 -3.08 -0.01 -3.01
C LEU A 24 -1.60 -0.25 -2.71
N ALA A 25 -1.29 -0.24 -1.41
CA ALA A 25 0.02 -0.58 -0.88
C ALA A 25 -0.04 -1.88 -0.09
N HIS A 26 0.95 -2.73 -0.28
CA HIS A 26 1.16 -3.98 0.45
C HIS A 26 2.55 -3.98 1.05
N PHE A 27 2.66 -4.42 2.29
CA PHE A 27 3.88 -4.40 3.09
C PHE A 27 4.14 -5.78 3.66
N GLU A 28 5.36 -6.26 3.45
CA GLU A 28 5.93 -7.44 4.10
C GLU A 28 7.20 -6.99 4.78
N VAL A 29 7.26 -7.14 6.10
CA VAL A 29 8.40 -6.70 6.90
C VAL A 29 8.91 -7.89 7.69
N GLU A 30 10.20 -8.20 7.55
CA GLU A 30 10.84 -9.29 8.30
C GLU A 30 10.60 -9.13 9.81
N GLY A 31 10.14 -10.22 10.42
CA GLY A 31 9.77 -10.27 11.84
C GLY A 31 8.30 -9.99 12.14
N GLU A 32 7.53 -9.45 11.18
CA GLU A 32 6.07 -9.39 11.26
C GLU A 32 5.44 -10.72 10.84
N VAL A 33 4.32 -11.08 11.49
CA VAL A 33 3.67 -12.38 11.27
C VAL A 33 2.82 -12.38 10.00
N GLU A 34 2.14 -11.27 9.72
CA GLU A 34 1.22 -11.16 8.59
C GLU A 34 1.55 -9.95 7.71
N PRO A 35 1.49 -10.11 6.38
CA PRO A 35 1.54 -8.97 5.47
C PRO A 35 0.40 -7.98 5.74
N TYR A 36 0.69 -6.70 5.56
CA TYR A 36 -0.30 -5.63 5.73
C TYR A 36 -0.65 -4.99 4.40
N GLN A 37 -1.95 -4.73 4.17
CA GLN A 37 -2.44 -4.05 2.99
C GLN A 37 -3.24 -2.80 3.37
N HIS A 38 -3.02 -1.71 2.64
CA HIS A 38 -3.77 -0.47 2.80
C HIS A 38 -4.23 0.09 1.46
N PHE A 39 -5.47 0.57 1.46
CA PHE A 39 -6.10 1.17 0.29
C PHE A 39 -6.27 2.67 0.54
N PHE A 40 -5.68 3.47 -0.33
CA PHE A 40 -5.85 4.91 -0.37
C PHE A 40 -6.86 5.26 -1.47
N PRO A 41 -8.01 5.87 -1.14
CA PRO A 41 -9.05 6.25 -2.08
C PRO A 41 -8.69 7.21 -3.22
N SER A 42 -7.42 7.58 -3.38
CA SER A 42 -6.86 8.31 -4.52
C SER A 42 -5.33 8.28 -4.47
N LEU A 43 -4.65 8.69 -5.56
CA LEU A 43 -3.21 8.96 -5.53
C LEU A 43 -2.85 10.13 -4.60
N ALA A 44 -3.70 11.17 -4.57
CA ALA A 44 -3.48 12.33 -3.70
C ALA A 44 -3.52 11.95 -2.22
N GLU A 45 -4.51 11.15 -1.82
CA GLU A 45 -4.58 10.60 -0.46
C GLU A 45 -3.41 9.65 -0.17
N GLY A 46 -2.98 8.88 -1.17
CA GLY A 46 -1.77 8.06 -1.10
C GLY A 46 -0.55 8.88 -0.71
N ILE A 47 -0.29 10.01 -1.38
CA ILE A 47 0.88 10.86 -1.10
C ILE A 47 0.82 11.45 0.31
N GLN A 48 -0.36 11.83 0.77
CA GLN A 48 -0.54 12.44 2.09
C GLN A 48 -0.43 11.43 3.23
N LYS A 49 -0.97 10.22 3.06
CA LYS A 49 -1.13 9.25 4.16
C LYS A 49 -0.16 8.07 4.11
N PHE A 50 0.44 7.77 2.95
CA PHE A 50 1.43 6.70 2.83
C PHE A 50 2.63 6.89 3.78
N PRO A 51 3.19 8.10 3.97
CA PRO A 51 4.22 8.34 4.99
C PRO A 51 3.82 7.86 6.39
N THR A 52 2.61 8.18 6.83
CA THR A 52 2.11 7.79 8.15
C THR A 52 2.00 6.26 8.28
N VAL A 53 1.50 5.59 7.24
CA VAL A 53 1.40 4.13 7.21
C VAL A 53 2.80 3.48 7.19
N PHE A 54 3.73 4.05 6.42
CA PHE A 54 5.10 3.56 6.35
C PHE A 54 5.84 3.75 7.68
N GLU A 55 5.65 4.89 8.35
CA GLU A 55 6.21 5.15 9.67
C GLU A 55 5.71 4.11 10.69
N GLU A 56 4.39 3.85 10.71
CA GLU A 56 3.78 2.88 11.62
C GLU A 56 4.27 1.45 11.37
N LYS A 57 4.30 1.01 10.11
CA LYS A 57 4.54 -0.40 9.75
C LYS A 57 6.00 -0.75 9.55
N VAL A 58 6.84 0.22 9.20
CA VAL A 58 8.25 -0.04 8.86
C VAL A 58 9.16 0.65 9.86
N ILE A 59 9.06 1.98 9.99
CA ILE A 59 10.02 2.75 10.79
C ILE A 59 9.91 2.39 12.27
N ASN A 60 8.71 2.46 12.85
CA ASN A 60 8.50 2.15 14.26
C ASN A 60 8.88 0.70 14.60
N HIS A 61 8.54 -0.25 13.73
CA HIS A 61 8.95 -1.65 13.87
C HIS A 61 10.47 -1.80 13.90
N TRP A 62 11.18 -1.15 12.98
CA TRP A 62 12.64 -1.17 12.98
C TRP A 62 13.21 -0.49 14.22
N LEU A 63 12.74 0.70 14.57
CA LEU A 63 13.25 1.43 15.74
C LEU A 63 13.06 0.66 17.06
N ALA A 64 12.00 -0.14 17.18
CA ALA A 64 11.80 -1.05 18.32
C ALA A 64 12.91 -2.10 18.47
N GLN A 65 13.65 -2.41 17.41
CA GLN A 65 14.82 -3.32 17.42
C GLN A 65 16.11 -2.62 17.90
N GLY A 66 16.04 -1.36 18.31
CA GLY A 66 17.18 -0.60 18.85
C GLY A 66 18.25 -0.30 17.80
N ALA A 67 19.52 -0.52 18.15
CA ALA A 67 20.66 -0.15 17.32
C ALA A 67 20.67 -0.86 15.95
N ALA A 68 20.21 -2.12 15.90
CA ALA A 68 20.11 -2.88 14.65
C ALA A 68 19.10 -2.24 13.68
N GLY A 69 17.96 -1.79 14.20
CA GLY A 69 16.94 -1.10 13.42
C GLY A 69 17.35 0.28 12.94
N GLN A 70 18.02 1.06 13.79
CA GLN A 70 18.59 2.35 13.38
C GLN A 70 19.61 2.18 12.25
N LYS A 71 20.44 1.12 12.32
CA LYS A 71 21.35 0.77 11.23
C LYS A 71 20.58 0.41 9.96
N LYS A 72 19.54 -0.44 10.04
CA LYS A 72 18.69 -0.80 8.88
C LYS A 72 18.09 0.45 8.21
N LEU A 73 17.61 1.42 9.00
CA LEU A 73 17.07 2.67 8.46
C LEU A 73 18.13 3.52 7.75
N ARG A 74 19.33 3.65 8.34
CA ARG A 74 20.43 4.36 7.68
C ARG A 74 20.84 3.67 6.38
N ASP A 75 21.01 2.35 6.42
CA ASP A 75 21.35 1.55 5.24
C ASP A 75 20.28 1.69 4.14
N LEU A 76 19.00 1.82 4.49
CA LEU A 76 17.91 2.07 3.53
C LEU A 76 18.08 3.44 2.85
N LYS A 77 18.37 4.50 3.61
CA LYS A 77 18.62 5.83 3.05
C LYS A 77 19.83 5.80 2.12
N ASP A 78 20.93 5.19 2.54
CA ASP A 78 22.14 5.04 1.74
C ASP A 78 21.89 4.23 0.46
N TYR A 79 21.08 3.18 0.53
CA TYR A 79 20.66 2.39 -0.63
C TYR A 79 19.86 3.23 -1.63
N LEU A 80 18.90 4.04 -1.18
CA LEU A 80 18.15 4.91 -2.07
C LEU A 80 19.02 6.00 -2.69
N ILE A 81 19.92 6.60 -1.92
CA ILE A 81 20.87 7.60 -2.42
C ILE A 81 21.79 7.00 -3.47
N SER A 82 22.32 5.79 -3.24
CA SER A 82 23.26 5.15 -4.17
C SER A 82 22.60 4.55 -5.42
N THR A 83 21.39 4.00 -5.28
CA THR A 83 20.74 3.22 -6.35
C THR A 83 19.61 3.98 -7.03
N TRP A 84 18.91 4.84 -6.28
CA TRP A 84 17.66 5.46 -6.70
C TRP A 84 17.70 6.97 -6.69
N MET A 85 18.88 7.63 -6.62
CA MET A 85 18.97 9.09 -6.74
C MET A 85 18.23 9.60 -7.97
N ASN A 86 18.48 8.94 -9.10
CA ASN A 86 17.74 9.13 -10.35
C ASN A 86 17.62 7.75 -11.00
N PRO A 87 16.42 7.21 -11.26
CA PRO A 87 15.15 7.94 -11.37
C PRO A 87 14.23 8.00 -10.13
N GLY A 88 14.63 7.62 -8.91
CA GLY A 88 13.73 7.65 -7.76
C GLY A 88 13.56 9.04 -7.11
N ILE A 89 14.59 9.47 -6.38
CA ILE A 89 14.58 10.63 -5.49
C ILE A 89 14.32 11.93 -6.28
N GLU A 90 15.12 12.22 -7.30
CA GLU A 90 15.04 13.49 -8.02
C GLU A 90 13.73 13.62 -8.81
N THR A 91 13.22 12.54 -9.39
CA THR A 91 11.94 12.63 -10.13
C THR A 91 10.75 12.75 -9.19
N MET A 92 10.81 12.16 -7.99
CA MET A 92 9.77 12.37 -6.99
C MET A 92 9.83 13.80 -6.43
N ARG A 93 11.02 14.35 -6.19
CA ARG A 93 11.20 15.75 -5.79
C ARG A 93 10.56 16.70 -6.81
N GLU A 94 10.88 16.49 -8.09
CA GLU A 94 10.29 17.25 -9.21
C GLU A 94 8.76 17.13 -9.22
N ALA A 95 8.23 15.92 -9.02
CA ALA A 95 6.78 15.67 -8.99
C ALA A 95 6.10 16.35 -7.78
N MET A 96 6.72 16.35 -6.60
CA MET A 96 6.21 17.07 -5.42
C MET A 96 6.03 18.56 -5.71
N PHE A 97 7.01 19.16 -6.40
CA PHE A 97 6.94 20.57 -6.80
C PHE A 97 5.90 20.81 -7.91
N GLN A 98 6.01 20.12 -9.04
CA GLN A 98 5.27 20.45 -10.25
C GLN A 98 3.84 19.89 -10.29
N THR A 99 3.63 18.72 -9.69
CA THR A 99 2.36 17.99 -9.79
C THR A 99 1.54 18.11 -8.51
N TYR A 100 2.19 18.00 -7.35
CA TYR A 100 1.51 17.94 -6.06
C TYR A 100 1.48 19.27 -5.31
N GLY A 101 2.08 20.33 -5.86
CA GLY A 101 1.92 21.70 -5.35
C GLY A 101 2.71 22.02 -4.10
N HIS A 102 3.88 21.40 -3.92
CA HIS A 102 4.79 21.63 -2.78
C HIS A 102 6.00 22.49 -3.20
N PRO A 103 5.88 23.84 -3.21
CA PRO A 103 6.93 24.76 -3.68
C PRO A 103 8.25 24.64 -2.92
N GLU A 104 8.21 24.23 -1.66
CA GLU A 104 9.37 24.03 -0.79
C GLU A 104 10.33 22.94 -1.29
N PHE A 105 9.89 22.06 -2.19
CA PHE A 105 10.72 21.02 -2.80
C PHE A 105 11.58 21.53 -3.96
N ARG A 106 11.34 22.75 -4.44
CA ARG A 106 12.15 23.37 -5.49
C ARG A 106 13.54 23.78 -4.99
N GLU A 107 13.62 24.26 -3.75
CA GLU A 107 14.83 24.86 -3.18
C GLU A 107 15.71 23.86 -2.44
N LYS A 108 15.21 22.64 -2.20
CA LYS A 108 15.94 21.55 -1.54
C LYS A 108 16.44 20.55 -2.56
N THR A 109 17.60 19.96 -2.31
CA THR A 109 18.10 18.81 -3.09
C THR A 109 17.42 17.52 -2.66
N GLY A 110 17.39 16.51 -3.54
CA GLY A 110 16.85 15.20 -3.19
C GLY A 110 17.57 14.55 -1.99
N LEU A 111 18.88 14.77 -1.90
CA LEU A 111 19.71 14.29 -0.79
C LEU A 111 19.27 14.89 0.56
N GLU A 112 19.17 16.22 0.63
CA GLU A 112 18.72 16.91 1.85
C GLU A 112 17.35 16.41 2.32
N LEU A 113 16.43 16.16 1.39
CA LEU A 113 15.08 15.69 1.72
C LEU A 113 15.08 14.28 2.32
N ILE A 114 15.87 13.34 1.77
CA ILE A 114 15.98 11.96 2.30
C ILE A 114 16.64 11.95 3.68
N GLU A 115 17.62 12.83 3.89
CA GLU A 115 18.33 12.91 5.17
C GLU A 115 17.46 13.57 6.26
N THR A 116 16.65 14.57 5.91
CA THR A 116 15.88 15.39 6.87
C THR A 116 14.75 14.61 7.57
N ASN A 117 13.93 13.87 6.84
CA ASN A 117 12.80 13.13 7.43
C ASN A 117 12.50 11.81 6.72
N ASN A 118 11.68 10.98 7.35
CA ASN A 118 11.27 9.69 6.78
C ASN A 118 10.03 9.80 5.88
N ASP A 119 9.35 10.96 5.86
CA ASP A 119 8.17 11.15 5.03
C ASP A 119 8.54 11.13 3.56
N PHE A 120 9.55 11.91 3.16
CA PHE A 120 10.00 11.92 1.78
C PHE A 120 10.60 10.57 1.37
N LEU A 121 11.30 9.90 2.29
CA LEU A 121 11.77 8.52 2.12
C LEU A 121 10.62 7.59 1.73
N ALA A 122 9.51 7.62 2.47
CA ALA A 122 8.34 6.80 2.19
C ALA A 122 7.73 7.12 0.82
N VAL A 123 7.52 8.41 0.51
CA VAL A 123 6.92 8.81 -0.77
C VAL A 123 7.81 8.39 -1.96
N VAL A 124 9.14 8.52 -1.83
CA VAL A 124 10.08 8.04 -2.87
C VAL A 124 9.94 6.54 -3.09
N ILE A 125 9.82 5.73 -2.04
CA ILE A 125 9.62 4.28 -2.18
C ILE A 125 8.30 3.97 -2.89
N GLY A 126 7.22 4.65 -2.53
CA GLY A 126 5.92 4.52 -3.20
C GLY A 126 6.02 4.87 -4.69
N HIS A 127 6.73 5.95 -5.02
CA HIS A 127 6.98 6.38 -6.40
C HIS A 127 7.81 5.36 -7.19
N ILE A 128 8.86 4.81 -6.59
CA ILE A 128 9.67 3.75 -7.20
C ILE A 128 8.81 2.54 -7.54
N CYS A 129 7.94 2.12 -6.62
CA CYS A 129 7.00 1.02 -6.88
C CYS A 129 6.13 1.35 -8.11
N LEU A 130 5.47 2.51 -8.11
CA LEU A 130 4.52 2.87 -9.15
C LEU A 130 5.14 3.13 -10.53
N ARG A 131 6.37 3.63 -10.59
CA ARG A 131 6.96 4.12 -11.85
C ARG A 131 8.09 3.30 -12.42
N TYR A 132 8.89 2.63 -11.58
CA TYR A 132 10.19 2.14 -12.03
C TYR A 132 10.43 0.67 -11.77
N ASN A 133 9.89 0.11 -10.69
CA ASN A 133 10.27 -1.23 -10.25
C ASN A 133 9.12 -2.23 -10.28
N LYS A 134 8.34 -2.19 -11.38
CA LYS A 134 7.25 -3.14 -11.68
C LYS A 134 6.26 -3.31 -10.52
N SER A 135 5.90 -2.23 -9.84
CA SER A 135 5.03 -2.25 -8.66
C SER A 135 5.63 -2.83 -7.39
N HIS A 136 6.94 -3.05 -7.30
CA HIS A 136 7.60 -3.61 -6.11
C HIS A 136 8.80 -2.78 -5.64
N PHE A 137 9.19 -2.93 -4.38
CA PHE A 137 10.42 -2.42 -3.78
C PHE A 137 10.92 -3.45 -2.76
N TYR A 138 12.21 -3.77 -2.79
CA TYR A 138 12.82 -4.76 -1.92
C TYR A 138 14.07 -4.20 -1.27
N PHE A 139 14.18 -4.34 0.05
CA PHE A 139 15.37 -3.96 0.80
C PHE A 139 15.46 -4.71 2.13
N ASN A 140 16.49 -5.54 2.31
CA ASN A 140 16.84 -6.16 3.60
C ASN A 140 15.65 -6.64 4.47
N GLY A 141 14.82 -7.55 3.92
CA GLY A 141 13.65 -8.08 4.60
C GLY A 141 12.40 -7.19 4.57
N LEU A 142 12.48 -6.00 3.96
CA LEU A 142 11.32 -5.20 3.56
C LEU A 142 10.96 -5.50 2.11
N HIS A 143 9.69 -5.82 1.89
CA HIS A 143 9.06 -5.83 0.59
C HIS A 143 7.83 -4.93 0.62
N ILE A 144 7.77 -3.98 -0.31
CA ILE A 144 6.59 -3.15 -0.54
C ILE A 144 6.14 -3.36 -1.96
N SER A 145 4.84 -3.53 -2.16
CA SER A 145 4.26 -3.44 -3.50
C SER A 145 3.20 -2.35 -3.55
N GLY A 146 3.17 -1.62 -4.67
CA GLY A 146 2.32 -0.45 -4.87
C GLY A 146 1.70 -0.47 -6.26
N ARG A 147 0.37 -0.33 -6.32
CA ARG A 147 -0.39 -0.34 -7.59
C ARG A 147 -1.58 0.61 -7.53
N THR A 148 -1.92 1.18 -8.69
CA THR A 148 -3.19 1.89 -8.87
C THR A 148 -4.25 0.92 -9.39
N VAL A 149 -5.41 0.91 -8.74
CA VAL A 149 -6.55 0.05 -9.10
C VAL A 149 -7.79 0.90 -9.35
N ASP A 150 -8.39 0.74 -10.52
CA ASP A 150 -9.61 1.45 -10.96
C ASP A 150 -10.88 0.63 -10.70
N LYS A 151 -10.72 -0.67 -10.44
CA LYS A 151 -11.81 -1.60 -10.13
C LYS A 151 -11.34 -2.75 -9.26
N MET A 152 -12.29 -3.37 -8.57
CA MET A 152 -12.08 -4.60 -7.81
C MET A 152 -13.19 -5.61 -8.07
N LEU A 153 -12.83 -6.89 -8.00
CA LEU A 153 -13.81 -7.97 -7.95
C LEU A 153 -14.38 -8.01 -6.54
N ALA A 154 -15.70 -7.93 -6.44
CA ALA A 154 -16.42 -8.03 -5.18
C ALA A 154 -17.36 -9.22 -5.23
N VAL A 155 -17.39 -9.99 -4.15
CA VAL A 155 -18.31 -11.12 -3.99
C VAL A 155 -19.47 -10.68 -3.10
N ASN A 156 -20.70 -10.78 -3.62
CA ASN A 156 -21.88 -10.45 -2.84
C ASN A 156 -22.35 -11.67 -2.03
N PHE A 157 -21.91 -11.76 -0.77
CA PHE A 157 -22.35 -12.80 0.16
C PHE A 157 -23.77 -12.58 0.71
N TRP A 158 -24.24 -11.34 0.76
CA TRP A 158 -25.49 -10.99 1.45
C TRP A 158 -26.74 -11.47 0.71
N SER A 159 -26.76 -11.32 -0.62
CA SER A 159 -27.87 -11.81 -1.44
C SER A 159 -28.01 -13.33 -1.34
N LYS A 160 -26.88 -14.07 -1.26
CA LYS A 160 -26.88 -15.54 -1.13
C LYS A 160 -27.49 -15.99 0.20
N VAL A 161 -27.01 -15.45 1.32
CA VAL A 161 -27.54 -15.80 2.65
C VAL A 161 -29.03 -15.49 2.75
N LYS A 162 -29.46 -14.35 2.20
CA LYS A 162 -30.87 -13.97 2.19
C LYS A 162 -31.71 -14.94 1.34
N GLN A 163 -31.22 -15.33 0.16
CA GLN A 163 -31.92 -16.22 -0.76
C GLN A 163 -31.98 -17.66 -0.23
N GLU A 164 -30.89 -18.16 0.37
CA GLU A 164 -30.84 -19.45 1.06
C GLU A 164 -31.81 -19.48 2.25
N ALA A 165 -31.80 -18.44 3.10
CA ALA A 165 -32.74 -18.34 4.21
C ALA A 165 -34.21 -18.29 3.75
N MET A 166 -34.50 -17.60 2.63
CA MET A 166 -35.86 -17.58 2.07
C MET A 166 -36.29 -18.94 1.52
N ASN A 167 -35.39 -19.71 0.93
CA ASN A 167 -35.67 -21.07 0.43
C ASN A 167 -35.89 -22.08 1.57
N ASP A 168 -35.15 -21.95 2.68
CA ASP A 168 -35.33 -22.78 3.88
C ASP A 168 -36.65 -22.48 4.61
N ILE A 169 -37.08 -21.21 4.61
CA ILE A 169 -38.39 -20.81 5.17
C ILE A 169 -39.54 -21.35 4.30
N GLY A 170 -39.38 -21.37 2.97
CA GLY A 170 -40.38 -21.87 2.04
C GLY A 170 -40.60 -23.40 2.07
N THR A 171 -39.66 -24.16 2.64
CA THR A 171 -39.72 -25.63 2.75
C THR A 171 -40.18 -26.14 4.12
N THR A 172 -40.47 -25.24 5.07
CA THR A 172 -41.08 -25.61 6.35
C THR A 172 -42.57 -25.86 6.16
N ILE A 173 -42.93 -27.04 5.65
CA ILE A 173 -44.30 -27.55 5.73
C ILE A 173 -44.55 -27.88 7.20
N PHE A 174 -45.37 -27.07 7.86
CA PHE A 174 -45.94 -27.42 9.16
C PHE A 174 -46.72 -28.73 8.98
N LYS A 175 -46.22 -29.82 9.56
CA LYS A 175 -46.99 -31.05 9.80
C LYS A 175 -47.78 -30.89 11.09
#